data_AF-A0A378FUB0-F1
#
_entry.id   AF-A0A378FUB0-F1
#
_cell.length_a   1.000
_cell.length_b   1.000
_cell.length_c   1.000
_cell.angle_alpha   90.00
_cell.angle_beta   90.00
_cell.angle_gamma   90.00
#
_symmetry.space_group_name_H-M   'P 1'
#
loop_
_entity.id
_entity.type
_entity.pdbx_description
1 polymer ?
#
loop_
_entity_poly.entity_id
_entity_poly.type
_entity_poly.pdbx_seq_one_letter_code
_entity_poly.pdbx_strand_id
1 'polypeptide(L)'
;MTGAVPSGIRAVLAENLIASMLDLEVASANDQTFSHSDIRRTARTLMQMLPGTDFIFSGYSAVPNYDNMFAGSNFDAEDFDDYNILQRDLMVDGGLRPVTEAETIAIRQKAARAIQAVFRELGLPPIADEEVEAATYAHGSNEMPPRNVVEDLSAVEEMMKRNITGLDIG
;
A
#
# COMPACT_ATOMS: atom_id res chain seq x y z
N MET A 1 -17.23 -1.58 -12.33
CA MET A 1 -18.35 -1.37 -13.29
C MET A 1 -17.85 -1.05 -14.71
N THR A 2 -16.91 -0.11 -14.87
CA THR A 2 -16.33 0.26 -16.19
C THR A 2 -15.59 -0.88 -16.88
N GLY A 3 -14.81 -1.70 -16.16
CA GLY A 3 -14.05 -2.83 -16.73
C GLY A 3 -14.86 -3.97 -17.36
N ALA A 4 -16.19 -3.96 -17.23
CA ALA A 4 -17.09 -4.98 -17.76
C ALA A 4 -17.74 -4.61 -19.11
N VAL A 5 -17.60 -3.36 -19.58
CA VAL A 5 -18.25 -2.86 -20.81
C VAL A 5 -17.22 -2.44 -21.87
N PRO A 6 -17.58 -2.44 -23.17
CA PRO A 6 -16.70 -1.98 -24.24
C PRO A 6 -16.18 -0.55 -24.00
N SER A 7 -14.92 -0.29 -24.38
CA SER A 7 -14.23 0.99 -24.16
C SER A 7 -14.10 1.44 -22.68
N GLY A 8 -14.41 0.57 -21.71
CA GLY A 8 -14.37 0.91 -20.28
C GLY A 8 -13.01 1.38 -19.78
N ILE A 9 -11.93 0.67 -20.10
CA ILE A 9 -10.57 1.07 -19.69
C ILE A 9 -10.13 2.37 -20.37
N ARG A 10 -10.54 2.59 -21.63
CA ARG A 10 -10.31 3.87 -22.31
C ARG A 10 -11.07 5.01 -21.62
N ALA A 11 -12.27 4.77 -21.11
CA ALA A 11 -13.02 5.77 -20.34
C ALA A 11 -12.30 6.14 -19.03
N VAL A 12 -11.73 5.14 -18.34
CA VAL A 12 -10.89 5.36 -17.13
C VAL A 12 -9.65 6.19 -17.43
N LEU A 13 -9.02 6.05 -18.60
CA LEU A 13 -7.94 6.97 -19.00
C LEU A 13 -8.48 8.38 -19.28
N ALA A 14 -9.63 8.48 -19.94
CA ALA A 14 -10.21 9.77 -20.32
C ALA A 14 -10.58 10.64 -19.11
N GLU A 15 -11.13 10.07 -18.03
CA GLU A 15 -11.43 10.82 -16.80
C GLU A 15 -10.16 11.39 -16.15
N ASN A 16 -9.08 10.61 -16.11
CA ASN A 16 -7.78 11.07 -15.59
C ASN A 16 -7.23 12.23 -16.44
N LEU A 17 -7.28 12.11 -17.77
CA LEU A 17 -6.85 13.18 -18.68
C LEU A 17 -7.69 14.45 -18.49
N ILE A 18 -9.01 14.32 -18.36
CA ILE A 18 -9.90 15.46 -18.12
C ILE A 18 -9.55 16.15 -16.80
N ALA A 19 -9.29 15.39 -15.74
CA ALA A 19 -8.90 15.95 -14.44
C ALA A 19 -7.58 16.74 -14.54
N SER A 20 -6.54 16.19 -15.18
CA SER A 20 -5.28 16.91 -15.41
C SER A 20 -5.49 18.16 -16.28
N MET A 21 -6.35 18.09 -17.31
CA MET A 21 -6.68 19.25 -18.15
C MET A 21 -7.46 20.34 -17.40
N LEU A 22 -8.07 20.00 -16.27
CA LEU A 22 -8.75 20.95 -15.37
C LEU A 22 -7.83 21.47 -14.25
N ASP A 23 -6.52 21.21 -14.35
CA ASP A 23 -5.52 21.62 -13.35
C ASP A 23 -5.79 21.04 -11.95
N LEU A 24 -6.36 19.82 -11.92
CA LEU A 24 -6.52 19.04 -10.71
C LEU A 24 -5.40 18.01 -10.61
N GLU A 25 -4.90 17.80 -9.39
CA GLU A 25 -4.03 16.66 -9.08
C GLU A 25 -4.77 15.35 -9.40
N VAL A 26 -4.06 14.41 -10.02
CA VAL A 26 -4.62 13.13 -10.47
C VAL A 26 -3.89 11.96 -9.80
N ALA A 27 -4.50 11.46 -8.73
CA ALA A 27 -4.18 10.14 -8.19
C ALA A 27 -4.96 9.07 -8.97
N SER A 28 -4.32 8.50 -10.00
CA SER A 28 -4.98 7.93 -11.18
C SER A 28 -5.49 6.49 -11.06
N ALA A 29 -6.07 6.13 -9.91
CA ALA A 29 -6.57 4.80 -9.60
C ALA A 29 -5.44 3.73 -9.61
N ASN A 30 -5.56 2.71 -10.47
CA ASN A 30 -4.71 1.51 -10.43
C ASN A 30 -4.66 0.78 -9.07
N ASP A 31 -5.61 1.04 -8.20
CA ASP A 31 -5.63 0.69 -6.78
C ASP A 31 -6.67 -0.37 -6.40
N GLN A 32 -7.37 -0.91 -7.40
CA GLN A 32 -8.47 -1.85 -7.23
C GLN A 32 -8.40 -2.99 -8.24
N THR A 33 -8.69 -4.19 -7.76
CA THR A 33 -8.77 -5.41 -8.58
C THR A 33 -9.96 -5.33 -9.53
N PHE A 34 -9.77 -5.72 -10.80
CA PHE A 34 -10.88 -5.84 -11.75
C PHE A 34 -10.83 -7.09 -12.65
N SER A 35 -9.73 -7.85 -12.59
CA SER A 35 -9.50 -9.00 -13.46
C SER A 35 -8.51 -9.97 -12.83
N HIS A 36 -8.74 -11.28 -12.97
CA HIS A 36 -7.78 -12.33 -12.60
C HIS A 36 -6.70 -12.58 -13.67
N SER A 37 -6.52 -11.66 -14.62
CA SER A 37 -5.61 -11.85 -15.74
C SER A 37 -4.53 -10.80 -15.67
N ASP A 38 -3.29 -11.25 -15.53
CA ASP A 38 -2.11 -10.39 -15.44
C ASP A 38 -1.95 -9.48 -16.64
N ILE A 39 -2.24 -10.02 -17.83
CA ILE A 39 -2.24 -9.25 -19.08
C ILE A 39 -3.27 -8.12 -19.03
N ARG A 40 -4.49 -8.40 -18.57
CA ARG A 40 -5.57 -7.39 -18.52
C ARG A 40 -5.25 -6.30 -17.49
N ARG A 41 -4.77 -6.67 -16.30
CA ARG A 41 -4.40 -5.68 -15.26
C ARG A 41 -3.20 -4.82 -15.65
N THR A 42 -2.20 -5.41 -16.30
CA THR A 42 -1.05 -4.68 -16.86
C THR A 42 -1.47 -3.71 -17.95
N ALA A 43 -2.30 -4.14 -18.90
CA ALA A 43 -2.80 -3.29 -19.97
C ALA A 43 -3.57 -2.06 -19.45
N ARG A 44 -4.29 -2.21 -18.33
CA ARG A 44 -4.91 -1.08 -17.63
C ARG A 44 -3.84 -0.13 -17.06
N THR A 45 -2.92 -0.64 -16.23
CA THR A 45 -1.86 0.16 -15.57
C THR A 45 -1.03 0.97 -16.57
N LEU A 46 -0.65 0.36 -17.71
CA LEU A 46 0.18 1.01 -18.71
C LEU A 46 -0.45 2.30 -19.28
N MET A 47 -1.77 2.45 -19.20
CA MET A 47 -2.45 3.67 -19.66
C MET A 47 -2.07 4.90 -18.83
N GLN A 48 -1.78 4.73 -17.54
CA GLN A 48 -1.34 5.81 -16.65
C GLN A 48 0.18 5.80 -16.46
N MET A 49 0.80 4.63 -16.42
CA MET A 49 2.25 4.50 -16.21
C MET A 49 3.07 5.09 -17.36
N LEU A 50 2.70 4.83 -18.62
CA LEU A 50 3.46 5.31 -19.78
C LEU A 50 3.52 6.85 -19.90
N PRO A 51 2.40 7.59 -19.77
CA PRO A 51 2.45 9.05 -19.79
C PRO A 51 2.90 9.67 -18.46
N GLY A 52 2.75 8.97 -17.34
CA GLY A 52 2.88 9.51 -15.99
C GLY A 52 1.66 10.34 -15.57
N THR A 53 1.35 10.29 -14.29
CA THR A 53 0.35 11.12 -13.58
C THR A 53 0.92 11.52 -12.22
N ASP A 54 0.25 12.41 -11.46
CA ASP A 54 0.73 12.83 -10.14
C ASP A 54 0.93 11.64 -9.20
N PHE A 55 -0.01 10.68 -9.22
CA PHE A 55 0.19 9.33 -8.70
C PHE A 55 -0.30 8.28 -9.70
N ILE A 56 0.64 7.52 -10.28
CA ILE A 56 0.35 6.41 -11.22
C ILE A 56 -0.56 5.36 -10.58
N PHE A 57 -0.34 5.13 -9.28
CA PHE A 57 -1.22 4.35 -8.41
C PHE A 57 -1.65 5.22 -7.25
N SER A 58 -2.95 5.39 -7.03
CA SER A 58 -3.51 5.94 -5.79
C SER A 58 -3.54 4.93 -4.65
N GLY A 59 -3.02 3.71 -4.87
CA GLY A 59 -3.04 2.61 -3.92
C GLY A 59 -2.42 1.33 -4.48
N TYR A 60 -1.15 1.36 -4.87
CA TYR A 60 -0.38 0.13 -5.11
C TYR A 60 -0.32 -0.65 -3.79
N SER A 61 -0.77 -1.90 -3.77
CA SER A 61 -0.81 -2.63 -2.49
C SER A 61 0.61 -2.97 -2.04
N ALA A 62 1.05 -2.39 -0.92
CA ALA A 62 2.35 -2.72 -0.31
C ALA A 62 2.32 -4.00 0.54
N VAL A 63 1.17 -4.69 0.56
CA VAL A 63 0.95 -6.00 1.17
C VAL A 63 0.36 -6.94 0.12
N PRO A 64 0.44 -8.26 0.30
CA PRO A 64 -0.23 -9.22 -0.56
C PRO A 64 -1.74 -8.97 -0.60
N ASN A 65 -2.40 -9.23 -1.73
CA ASN A 65 -3.82 -8.90 -1.89
C ASN A 65 -4.75 -9.57 -0.88
N TYR A 66 -4.36 -10.69 -0.26
CA TYR A 66 -5.16 -11.31 0.80
C TYR A 66 -5.24 -10.45 2.08
N ASP A 67 -4.28 -9.55 2.30
CA ASP A 67 -4.25 -8.58 3.41
C ASP A 67 -4.79 -7.20 3.01
N ASN A 68 -5.13 -7.02 1.74
CA ASN A 68 -5.61 -5.73 1.28
C ASN A 68 -7.07 -5.52 1.72
N MET A 69 -7.24 -4.65 2.72
CA MET A 69 -8.56 -4.31 3.29
C MET A 69 -9.48 -3.53 2.34
N PHE A 70 -9.00 -3.14 1.14
CA PHE A 70 -9.79 -2.54 0.07
C PHE A 70 -10.18 -3.55 -1.02
N ALA A 71 -10.27 -4.84 -0.67
CA ALA A 71 -10.63 -5.94 -1.57
C ALA A 71 -9.63 -6.17 -2.73
N GLY A 72 -8.36 -5.87 -2.49
CA GLY A 72 -7.26 -6.12 -3.42
C GLY A 72 -7.01 -4.97 -4.39
N SER A 73 -5.74 -4.68 -4.65
CA SER A 73 -5.28 -3.70 -5.62
C SER A 73 -5.00 -4.32 -6.99
N ASN A 74 -4.87 -3.48 -8.02
CA ASN A 74 -4.52 -3.92 -9.37
C ASN A 74 -3.11 -4.55 -9.41
N PHE A 75 -2.21 -4.06 -8.55
CA PHE A 75 -0.86 -4.58 -8.32
C PHE A 75 -0.62 -4.69 -6.81
N ASP A 76 0.10 -5.72 -6.37
CA ASP A 76 0.42 -5.95 -4.97
C ASP A 76 1.91 -6.24 -4.71
N ALA A 77 2.23 -6.60 -3.47
CA ALA A 77 3.62 -6.83 -3.05
C ALA A 77 4.35 -7.93 -3.85
N GLU A 78 3.63 -8.85 -4.49
CA GLU A 78 4.22 -9.89 -5.33
C GLU A 78 4.66 -9.32 -6.70
N ASP A 79 4.15 -8.16 -7.11
CA ASP A 79 4.42 -7.54 -8.41
C ASP A 79 5.57 -6.52 -8.39
N PHE A 80 6.25 -6.31 -7.26
CA PHE A 80 7.28 -5.26 -7.15
C PHE A 80 8.43 -5.44 -8.14
N ASP A 81 8.90 -6.67 -8.31
CA ASP A 81 10.01 -6.98 -9.22
C ASP A 81 9.59 -6.81 -10.68
N ASP A 82 8.41 -7.32 -11.06
CA ASP A 82 7.86 -7.13 -12.41
C ASP A 82 7.64 -5.65 -12.74
N TYR A 83 7.16 -4.86 -11.78
CA TYR A 83 6.98 -3.42 -11.98
C TYR A 83 8.31 -2.68 -12.16
N ASN A 84 9.35 -3.04 -11.41
CA ASN A 84 10.71 -2.51 -11.60
C ASN A 84 11.31 -2.93 -12.96
N ILE A 85 11.03 -4.14 -13.44
CA ILE A 85 11.43 -4.59 -14.77
C ILE A 85 10.71 -3.78 -15.86
N LEU A 86 9.40 -3.54 -15.72
CA LEU A 86 8.65 -2.72 -16.67
C LEU A 86 9.21 -1.29 -16.77
N GLN A 87 9.54 -0.65 -15.63
CA GLN A 87 10.18 0.66 -15.61
C GLN A 87 11.50 0.66 -16.39
N ARG A 88 12.36 -0.33 -16.14
CA ARG A 88 13.64 -0.50 -16.84
C ARG A 88 13.46 -0.68 -18.34
N ASP A 89 12.59 -1.62 -18.74
CA ASP A 89 12.46 -2.04 -20.14
C ASP A 89 11.84 -0.96 -21.02
N LEU A 90 10.92 -0.17 -20.45
CA LEU A 90 10.24 0.91 -21.16
C LEU A 90 10.97 2.25 -21.04
N MET A 91 12.01 2.32 -20.20
CA MET A 91 12.70 3.56 -19.85
C MET A 91 11.73 4.63 -19.33
N VAL A 92 10.82 4.22 -18.44
CA VAL A 92 9.78 5.05 -17.82
C VAL A 92 9.99 5.05 -16.30
N ASP A 93 9.97 6.23 -15.70
CA ASP A 93 9.93 6.37 -14.24
C ASP A 93 8.51 6.11 -13.73
N GLY A 94 8.31 4.96 -13.09
CA GLY A 94 7.07 4.55 -12.46
C GLY A 94 6.98 4.91 -10.97
N GLY A 95 7.97 5.65 -10.45
CA GLY A 95 8.01 6.11 -9.06
C GLY A 95 8.50 5.09 -8.04
N LEU A 96 8.90 3.89 -8.46
CA LEU A 96 9.45 2.85 -7.58
C LEU A 96 10.89 2.51 -7.97
N ARG A 97 11.60 1.86 -7.04
CA ARG A 97 13.00 1.44 -7.24
C ARG A 97 13.22 0.03 -6.70
N PRO A 98 14.18 -0.72 -7.26
CA PRO A 98 14.64 -1.95 -6.63
C PRO A 98 15.26 -1.65 -5.26
N VAL A 99 15.11 -2.58 -4.33
CA VAL A 99 15.64 -2.51 -2.97
C VAL A 99 16.35 -3.81 -2.62
N THR A 100 17.31 -3.76 -1.70
CA THR A 100 17.93 -4.99 -1.20
C THR A 100 17.15 -5.54 -0.01
N GLU A 101 17.15 -6.86 0.12
CA GLU A 101 16.51 -7.55 1.25
C GLU A 101 17.08 -7.09 2.60
N ALA A 102 18.41 -6.86 2.68
CA ALA A 102 19.04 -6.39 3.90
C ALA A 102 18.55 -4.99 4.33
N GLU A 103 18.34 -4.09 3.37
CA GLU A 103 17.78 -2.76 3.64
C GLU A 103 16.32 -2.84 4.09
N THR A 104 15.51 -3.70 3.45
CA THR A 104 14.10 -3.86 3.80
C THR A 104 13.93 -4.49 5.19
N ILE A 105 14.72 -5.51 5.54
CA ILE A 105 14.75 -6.10 6.88
C ILE A 105 15.11 -5.04 7.91
N ALA A 106 16.20 -4.29 7.68
CA ALA A 106 16.68 -3.30 8.63
C ALA A 106 15.65 -2.17 8.89
N ILE A 107 15.00 -1.68 7.83
CA ILE A 107 14.00 -0.61 7.99
C ILE A 107 12.69 -1.11 8.62
N ARG A 108 12.28 -2.35 8.32
CA ARG A 108 11.09 -2.98 8.94
C ARG A 108 11.30 -3.21 10.43
N GLN A 109 12.46 -3.73 10.82
CA GLN A 109 12.79 -3.90 12.24
C GLN A 109 12.81 -2.57 12.98
N LYS A 110 13.39 -1.53 12.37
CA LYS A 110 13.40 -0.18 12.93
C LYS A 110 11.97 0.36 13.09
N ALA A 111 11.11 0.18 12.09
CA ALA A 111 9.72 0.61 12.14
C ALA A 111 8.93 -0.11 13.25
N ALA A 112 9.03 -1.44 13.34
CA ALA A 112 8.36 -2.22 14.37
C ALA A 112 8.81 -1.83 15.79
N ARG A 113 10.11 -1.60 16.00
CA ARG A 113 10.63 -1.08 17.30
C ARG A 113 10.16 0.34 17.61
N ALA A 114 10.03 1.20 16.61
CA ALA A 114 9.51 2.55 16.82
C ALA A 114 8.03 2.50 17.27
N ILE A 115 7.22 1.66 16.62
CA ILE A 115 5.82 1.45 17.03
C ILE A 115 5.74 0.83 18.43
N GLN A 116 6.59 -0.16 18.74
CA GLN A 116 6.69 -0.74 20.09
C GLN A 116 6.99 0.33 21.15
N ALA A 117 7.90 1.26 20.87
CA ALA A 117 8.22 2.36 21.77
C ALA A 117 7.03 3.31 21.98
N VAL A 118 6.34 3.70 20.89
CA VAL A 118 5.14 4.54 20.93
C VAL A 118 4.03 3.89 21.75
N PHE A 119 3.77 2.59 21.52
CA PHE A 119 2.75 1.85 22.27
C PHE A 119 3.06 1.84 23.77
N ARG A 120 4.32 1.62 24.14
CA ARG A 120 4.76 1.65 25.54
C ARG A 120 4.59 3.04 26.15
N GLU A 121 4.96 4.10 25.45
CA GLU A 121 4.88 5.47 25.95
C GLU A 121 3.43 5.95 26.14
N LEU A 122 2.56 5.63 25.19
CA LEU A 122 1.15 6.00 25.24
C LEU A 122 0.32 5.11 26.20
N GLY A 123 0.94 4.07 26.77
CA GLY A 123 0.27 3.09 27.63
C GLY A 123 -0.74 2.21 26.88
N LEU A 124 -0.47 1.91 25.61
CA LEU A 124 -1.25 0.99 24.78
C LEU A 124 -0.87 -0.47 25.05
N PRO A 125 -1.70 -1.45 24.62
CA PRO A 125 -1.43 -2.87 24.84
C PRO A 125 -0.06 -3.26 24.25
N PRO A 126 0.82 -3.91 25.01
CA PRO A 126 2.23 -4.03 24.65
C PRO A 126 2.43 -4.74 23.30
N ILE A 127 3.50 -4.36 22.62
CA ILE A 127 4.03 -5.08 21.45
C ILE A 127 5.23 -5.88 21.93
N ALA A 128 5.16 -7.20 21.85
CA ALA A 128 6.23 -8.10 22.27
C ALA A 128 7.41 -8.08 21.28
N ASP A 129 8.60 -8.44 21.74
CA ASP A 129 9.78 -8.59 20.88
C ASP A 129 9.56 -9.66 19.79
N GLU A 130 8.74 -10.67 20.08
CA GLU A 130 8.30 -11.68 19.09
C GLU A 130 7.47 -11.06 17.96
N GLU A 131 6.59 -10.11 18.26
CA GLU A 131 5.82 -9.39 17.25
C GLU A 131 6.72 -8.48 16.40
N VAL A 132 7.74 -7.87 17.02
CA VAL A 132 8.74 -7.07 16.31
C VAL A 132 9.55 -7.95 15.34
N GLU A 133 9.98 -9.13 15.79
CA GLU A 133 10.71 -10.07 14.94
C GLU A 133 9.83 -10.58 13.80
N ALA A 134 8.59 -11.00 14.09
CA ALA A 134 7.64 -11.42 13.07
C ALA A 134 7.38 -10.32 12.03
N ALA A 135 7.10 -9.08 12.46
CA ALA A 135 6.89 -7.95 11.56
C ALA A 135 8.13 -7.64 10.71
N THR A 136 9.33 -7.97 11.18
CA THR A 136 10.57 -7.75 10.43
C THR A 136 10.61 -8.61 9.16
N TYR A 137 10.19 -9.87 9.25
CA TYR A 137 10.33 -10.85 8.16
C TYR A 137 9.01 -11.22 7.48
N ALA A 138 7.86 -10.87 8.07
CA ALA A 138 6.56 -11.28 7.56
C ALA A 138 6.28 -10.77 6.14
N HIS A 139 5.81 -11.66 5.28
CA HIS A 139 5.20 -11.30 4.01
C HIS A 139 3.82 -10.67 4.19
N GLY A 140 3.05 -11.15 5.17
CA GLY A 140 1.72 -10.63 5.52
C GLY A 140 1.20 -11.16 6.86
N SER A 141 -0.09 -10.95 7.12
CA SER A 141 -0.72 -11.19 8.44
C SER A 141 -0.73 -12.66 8.87
N ASN A 142 -0.65 -13.60 7.93
CA ASN A 142 -0.57 -15.04 8.22
C ASN A 142 0.69 -15.42 9.01
N GLU A 143 1.71 -14.58 9.01
CA GLU A 143 3.00 -14.77 9.68
C GLU A 143 3.13 -13.92 10.95
N MET A 144 2.07 -13.20 11.33
CA MET A 144 2.04 -12.36 12.52
C MET A 144 1.41 -13.10 13.72
N PRO A 145 1.94 -12.92 14.95
CA PRO A 145 1.28 -13.41 16.15
C PRO A 145 -0.12 -12.81 16.32
N PRO A 146 -1.10 -13.57 16.81
CA PRO A 146 -2.44 -13.05 17.05
C PRO A 146 -2.42 -12.03 18.20
N ARG A 147 -3.07 -10.89 18.00
CA ARG A 147 -3.28 -9.87 19.04
C ARG A 147 -4.68 -9.95 19.64
N ASN A 148 -4.83 -9.40 20.85
CA ASN A 148 -6.12 -9.25 21.50
C ASN A 148 -6.89 -8.06 20.91
N VAL A 149 -7.64 -8.32 19.84
CA VAL A 149 -8.38 -7.28 19.09
C VAL A 149 -9.31 -6.46 19.98
N VAL A 150 -9.95 -7.07 20.98
CA VAL A 150 -10.89 -6.37 21.88
C VAL A 150 -10.14 -5.35 22.75
N GLU A 151 -8.96 -5.73 23.24
CA GLU A 151 -8.13 -4.86 24.06
C GLU A 151 -7.52 -3.72 23.23
N ASP A 152 -7.04 -4.02 22.02
CA ASP A 152 -6.52 -3.00 21.10
C ASP A 152 -7.60 -1.96 20.73
N LEU A 153 -8.83 -2.39 20.41
CA LEU A 153 -9.94 -1.48 20.11
C LEU A 153 -10.33 -0.63 21.33
N SER A 154 -10.35 -1.23 22.51
CA SER A 154 -10.66 -0.51 23.76
C SER A 154 -9.62 0.55 24.07
N ALA A 155 -8.33 0.25 23.86
CA ALA A 155 -7.23 1.18 24.05
C ALA A 155 -7.27 2.34 23.05
N VAL A 156 -7.65 2.07 21.79
CA VAL A 156 -7.84 3.13 20.77
C VAL A 156 -8.96 4.08 21.19
N GLU A 157 -10.10 3.57 21.67
CA GLU A 157 -11.17 4.43 22.19
C GLU A 157 -10.71 5.29 23.38
N GLU A 158 -9.93 4.73 24.29
CA GLU A 158 -9.37 5.48 25.42
C GLU A 158 -8.39 6.56 24.96
N MET A 159 -7.48 6.21 24.05
CA MET A 159 -6.54 7.15 23.44
C MET A 159 -7.26 8.36 22.83
N MET A 160 -8.37 8.12 22.13
CA MET A 160 -9.21 9.17 21.57
C MET A 160 -9.88 10.02 22.65
N LYS A 161 -10.38 9.41 23.75
CA LYS A 161 -10.97 10.14 24.89
C LYS A 161 -9.96 11.03 25.61
N ARG A 162 -8.69 10.61 25.65
CA ARG A 162 -7.57 11.40 26.20
C ARG A 162 -7.14 12.56 25.31
N ASN A 163 -7.70 12.68 24.08
CA ASN A 163 -7.29 13.65 23.06
C ASN A 163 -5.78 13.62 22.76
N ILE A 164 -5.21 12.42 22.68
CA ILE A 164 -3.82 12.24 22.25
C ILE A 164 -3.67 12.80 20.82
N THR A 165 -2.60 13.55 20.61
CA THR A 165 -2.28 14.23 19.36
C THR A 165 -0.95 13.73 18.79
N GLY A 166 -0.59 14.19 17.59
CA GLY A 166 0.72 13.88 17.00
C GLY A 166 1.91 14.41 17.80
N LEU A 167 1.71 15.36 18.73
CA LEU A 167 2.79 15.87 19.60
C LEU A 167 3.13 14.89 20.73
N ASP A 168 2.21 14.00 21.08
CA ASP A 168 2.40 12.95 22.08
C ASP A 168 3.06 11.70 21.48
N ILE A 169 3.24 11.67 20.16
CA ILE A 169 3.94 10.62 19.41
C ILE A 169 5.34 11.19 19.07
N GLY A 170 6.27 11.12 20.02
CA GLY A 170 7.59 11.79 19.91
C GLY A 170 8.76 10.94 20.40
#